data_AF-A0AAU7Z5C2-F1
#
_entry.id   AF-A0AAU7Z5C2-F1
#
_cell.length_a   1.000
_cell.length_b   1.000
_cell.length_c   1.000
_cell.angle_alpha   90.00
_cell.angle_beta   90.00
_cell.angle_gamma   90.00
#
_symmetry.space_group_name_H-M   'P 1'
#
loop_
_entity.id
_entity.type
_entity.pdbx_description
1 polymer ?
#
loop_
_entity_poly.entity_id
_entity_poly.type
_entity_poly.pdbx_seq_one_letter_code
_entity_poly.pdbx_strand_id
1 'polypeptide(L)'
;MVAHYLTHVFPNGFKAQIVATSREAAVRYKKHVDTAVTDIVAVLEKDNPLKLDVTQLKRLKSDVVISGNHNDELHLKAYSDRSKHEATIKSFKLPFGVEDQDVNGDMGIVIVNNMLLTGFDAPVEQVMYLDKIVVQHGLLQAIARVNRVSGAAKDRGFVVDYVGIGHHLKKAIDSYDEREQNEVLDVLSFPEQELRELQASHAAIVDFLNKHGLTDLTDHDAFFDLFYDEDLRFEFMSLFKEFTKCLNVVFPAKEALGFMAAYERLAEVNVLAGKHFRDGRLSMKGIPPKLRKITDAFLVSRGIELKVEPISILDEDFEKDVSSRKRTKTKAAEIEHAIRHHLDVDLNDDPELQASFAEALRIILLEFDDNWNEIFKELEKLRQRIIGAGKEPTFGLNRKKQMPFFRMLRKKSLVKQSSTKMRSRHWCLSRSTSLEKWSAS
;
A
#
# COMPACT_ATOMS: atom_id res chain seq x y z
N MET A 1 22.51 8.83 16.68
CA MET A 1 22.80 7.59 15.92
C MET A 1 21.90 6.42 16.31
N VAL A 2 22.09 5.76 17.47
CA VAL A 2 21.30 4.56 17.84
C VAL A 2 19.80 4.81 17.87
N ALA A 3 19.35 5.94 18.43
CA ALA A 3 17.94 6.33 18.40
C ALA A 3 17.36 6.40 16.98
N HIS A 4 18.07 7.00 16.02
CA HIS A 4 17.65 7.05 14.61
C HIS A 4 17.55 5.63 14.01
N TYR A 5 18.58 4.81 14.23
CA TYR A 5 18.58 3.41 13.76
C TYR A 5 17.36 2.64 14.25
N LEU A 6 17.05 2.71 15.55
CA LEU A 6 15.96 1.97 16.16
C LEU A 6 14.56 2.45 15.76
N THR A 7 14.44 3.69 15.30
CA THR A 7 13.14 4.32 14.96
C THR A 7 12.83 4.31 13.46
N HIS A 8 13.86 4.28 12.61
CA HIS A 8 13.70 4.37 11.15
C HIS A 8 14.13 3.12 10.38
N VAL A 9 15.11 2.37 10.89
CA VAL A 9 15.80 1.33 10.11
C VAL A 9 15.51 -0.06 10.69
N PHE A 10 15.76 -0.24 11.98
CA PHE A 10 15.51 -1.50 12.69
C PHE A 10 14.06 -2.02 12.57
N PRO A 11 13.00 -1.18 12.64
CA PRO A 11 11.62 -1.67 12.54
C PRO A 11 11.30 -2.32 11.18
N ASN A 12 12.08 -1.97 10.15
CA ASN A 12 11.95 -2.49 8.80
C ASN A 12 12.86 -3.72 8.57
N GLY A 13 13.61 -4.16 9.60
CA GLY A 13 14.49 -5.33 9.53
C GLY A 13 15.85 -5.08 8.88
N PHE A 14 16.25 -3.82 8.70
CA PHE A 14 17.51 -3.47 8.04
C PHE A 14 18.65 -3.13 9.02
N LYS A 15 19.86 -3.09 8.49
CA LYS A 15 21.12 -2.96 9.21
C LYS A 15 21.83 -1.64 8.93
N ALA A 16 22.83 -1.34 9.76
CA ALA A 16 23.55 -0.08 9.71
C ALA A 16 25.06 -0.24 9.61
N GLN A 17 25.71 0.69 8.92
CA GLN A 17 27.15 0.86 8.90
C GLN A 17 27.53 2.22 9.54
N ILE A 18 28.59 2.24 10.34
CA ILE A 18 29.17 3.47 10.92
C ILE A 18 30.58 3.64 10.36
N VAL A 19 30.85 4.76 9.71
CA VAL A 19 32.17 5.10 9.16
C VAL A 19 32.83 6.10 10.08
N ALA A 20 33.74 5.61 10.91
CA ALA A 20 34.46 6.40 11.90
C ALA A 20 35.67 7.12 11.30
N THR A 21 35.97 8.32 11.81
CA THR A 21 37.13 9.12 11.35
C THR A 21 38.48 8.40 11.52
N SER A 22 38.62 7.65 12.62
CA SER A 22 39.86 6.96 13.00
C SER A 22 39.58 5.55 13.53
N ARG A 23 40.62 4.71 13.56
CA ARG A 23 40.54 3.33 14.10
C ARG A 23 40.18 3.33 15.58
N GLU A 24 40.74 4.29 16.30
CA GLU A 24 40.42 4.58 17.70
C GLU A 24 38.95 4.98 17.87
N ALA A 25 38.44 5.87 17.00
CA ALA A 25 37.03 6.26 17.02
C ALA A 25 36.11 5.05 16.76
N ALA A 26 36.47 4.15 15.85
CA ALA A 26 35.69 2.94 15.59
C ALA A 26 35.53 2.07 16.85
N VAL A 27 36.62 1.85 17.60
CA VAL A 27 36.56 1.07 18.85
C VAL A 27 35.75 1.80 19.93
N ARG A 28 35.85 3.13 20.01
CA ARG A 28 35.02 3.93 20.94
C ARG A 28 33.55 3.85 20.58
N TYR A 29 33.20 3.94 19.30
CA TYR A 29 31.83 3.79 18.83
C TYR A 29 31.24 2.47 19.28
N LYS A 30 31.98 1.36 19.18
CA LYS A 30 31.48 0.05 19.62
C LYS A 30 31.04 0.08 21.07
N LYS A 31 31.90 0.57 21.97
CA LYS A 31 31.58 0.69 23.38
C LYS A 31 30.31 1.51 23.63
N HIS A 32 30.18 2.66 22.98
CA HIS A 32 29.04 3.56 23.16
C HIS A 32 27.76 3.03 22.51
N VAL A 33 27.85 2.38 21.36
CA VAL A 33 26.72 1.75 20.67
C VAL A 33 26.18 0.59 21.50
N ASP A 34 27.05 -0.30 21.97
CA ASP A 34 26.65 -1.45 22.80
C ASP A 34 25.98 -0.97 24.10
N THR A 35 26.52 0.07 24.72
CA THR A 35 25.94 0.69 25.93
C THR A 35 24.56 1.28 25.63
N ALA A 36 24.45 2.10 24.58
CA ALA A 36 23.20 2.77 24.23
C ALA A 36 22.10 1.79 23.82
N VAL A 37 22.42 0.72 23.10
CA VAL A 37 21.46 -0.34 22.77
C VAL A 37 20.97 -1.02 24.06
N THR A 38 21.88 -1.36 24.98
CA THR A 38 21.54 -1.97 26.27
C THR A 38 20.59 -1.07 27.08
N ASP A 39 20.91 0.21 27.21
CA ASP A 39 20.10 1.18 27.96
C ASP A 39 18.70 1.32 27.35
N ILE A 40 18.60 1.40 26.02
CA ILE A 40 17.32 1.53 25.32
C ILE A 40 16.49 0.26 25.46
N VAL A 41 17.10 -0.93 25.39
CA VAL A 41 16.39 -2.20 25.63
C VAL A 41 15.76 -2.20 27.03
N ALA A 42 16.49 -1.77 28.06
CA ALA A 42 15.97 -1.71 29.43
C ALA A 42 14.80 -0.72 29.60
N VAL A 43 14.78 0.36 28.82
CA VAL A 43 13.64 1.29 28.77
C VAL A 43 12.45 0.66 28.03
N LEU A 44 12.69 0.07 26.87
CA LEU A 44 11.65 -0.55 26.04
C LEU A 44 11.00 -1.78 26.70
N GLU A 45 11.70 -2.48 27.58
CA GLU A 45 11.08 -3.55 28.39
C GLU A 45 10.01 -3.04 29.35
N LYS A 46 10.12 -1.78 29.80
CA LYS A 46 9.15 -1.16 30.71
C LYS A 46 8.04 -0.45 29.94
N ASP A 47 8.41 0.27 28.89
CA ASP A 47 7.49 1.05 28.06
C ASP A 47 7.93 1.00 26.60
N ASN A 48 7.15 0.30 25.76
CA ASN A 48 7.43 0.10 24.33
C ASN A 48 6.35 0.78 23.45
N PRO A 49 6.27 2.12 23.44
CA PRO A 49 5.22 2.84 22.73
C PRO A 49 5.27 2.59 21.21
N LEU A 50 6.47 2.32 20.68
CA LEU A 50 6.73 2.08 19.26
C LEU A 50 6.53 0.61 18.84
N LYS A 51 6.17 -0.29 19.78
CA LYS A 51 5.99 -1.74 19.55
C LYS A 51 7.16 -2.36 18.76
N LEU A 52 8.38 -1.99 19.14
CA LEU A 52 9.60 -2.54 18.56
C LEU A 52 9.78 -4.02 18.95
N ASP A 53 10.43 -4.81 18.10
CA ASP A 53 10.79 -6.19 18.41
C ASP A 53 11.97 -6.22 19.40
N VAL A 54 11.64 -6.17 20.69
CA VAL A 54 12.61 -6.20 21.78
C VAL A 54 13.37 -7.53 21.83
N THR A 55 12.76 -8.63 21.38
CA THR A 55 13.39 -9.95 21.36
C THR A 55 14.55 -9.98 20.37
N GLN A 56 14.33 -9.47 19.16
CA GLN A 56 15.40 -9.33 18.18
C GLN A 56 16.42 -8.28 18.62
N LEU A 57 15.99 -7.19 19.26
CA LEU A 57 16.89 -6.13 19.70
C LEU A 57 17.86 -6.60 20.78
N LYS A 58 17.43 -7.48 21.70
CA LYS A 58 18.31 -8.12 22.68
C LYS A 58 19.42 -8.98 22.07
N ARG A 59 19.16 -9.56 20.90
CA ARG A 59 20.15 -10.36 20.17
C ARG A 59 21.08 -9.51 19.31
N LEU A 60 20.73 -8.25 19.05
CA LEU A 60 21.48 -7.38 18.16
C LEU A 60 22.91 -7.19 18.65
N LYS A 61 23.87 -7.45 17.75
CA LYS A 61 25.30 -7.26 17.98
C LYS A 61 25.83 -6.12 17.15
N SER A 62 26.82 -5.41 17.69
CA SER A 62 27.68 -4.50 16.93
C SER A 62 29.13 -4.98 16.95
N ASP A 63 29.88 -4.78 15.87
CA ASP A 63 31.30 -5.09 15.86
C ASP A 63 32.13 -4.16 14.95
N VAL A 64 33.45 -4.17 15.16
CA VAL A 64 34.42 -3.29 14.49
C VAL A 64 35.22 -4.06 13.45
N VAL A 65 35.25 -3.53 12.22
CA VAL A 65 36.06 -4.04 11.11
C VAL A 65 37.05 -2.95 10.68
N ILE A 66 38.29 -3.06 11.15
CA ILE A 66 39.37 -2.11 10.86
C ILE A 66 40.63 -2.84 10.39
N SER A 67 41.41 -2.17 9.54
CA SER A 67 42.71 -2.68 9.11
C SER A 67 43.66 -2.83 10.30
N GLY A 68 44.49 -3.87 10.33
CA GLY A 68 45.54 -4.04 11.34
C GLY A 68 46.84 -3.34 10.99
N ASN A 69 47.65 -3.07 12.02
CA ASN A 69 49.03 -2.60 11.93
C ASN A 69 49.91 -3.34 12.96
N HIS A 70 51.19 -3.52 12.65
CA HIS A 70 52.13 -4.30 13.47
C HIS A 70 52.28 -3.71 14.89
N ASN A 71 52.29 -2.38 14.98
CA ASN A 71 52.49 -1.62 16.22
C ASN A 71 51.19 -1.25 16.95
N ASP A 72 50.08 -1.93 16.66
CA ASP A 72 48.82 -1.65 17.32
C ASP A 72 48.83 -1.99 18.81
N GLU A 73 48.19 -1.13 19.59
CA GLU A 73 47.83 -1.38 20.98
C GLU A 73 46.83 -2.55 21.09
N LEU A 74 46.79 -3.18 22.27
CA LEU A 74 46.00 -4.40 22.52
C LEU A 74 44.51 -4.22 22.20
N HIS A 75 43.94 -3.05 22.50
CA HIS A 75 42.52 -2.79 22.25
C HIS A 75 42.20 -2.64 20.76
N LEU A 76 43.15 -2.24 19.92
CA LEU A 76 42.98 -2.20 18.46
C LEU A 76 43.23 -3.57 17.83
N LYS A 77 44.22 -4.33 18.34
CA LYS A 77 44.53 -5.70 17.87
C LYS A 77 43.35 -6.65 18.02
N ALA A 78 42.49 -6.43 19.02
CA ALA A 78 41.27 -7.21 19.22
C ALA A 78 40.31 -7.19 18.01
N TYR A 79 40.38 -6.14 17.18
CA TYR A 79 39.47 -5.86 16.06
C TYR A 79 40.17 -5.85 14.69
N SER A 80 41.42 -6.28 14.61
CA SER A 80 42.18 -6.38 13.35
C SER A 80 42.29 -7.81 12.80
N ASP A 81 41.66 -8.77 13.47
CA ASP A 81 41.72 -10.19 13.11
C ASP A 81 40.85 -10.50 11.88
N ARG A 82 41.47 -11.09 10.85
CA ARG A 82 40.81 -11.36 9.56
C ARG A 82 39.71 -12.42 9.66
N SER A 83 39.92 -13.48 10.45
CA SER A 83 38.93 -14.53 10.61
C SER A 83 37.69 -14.01 11.33
N LYS A 84 37.87 -13.12 12.32
CA LYS A 84 36.74 -12.41 12.96
C LYS A 84 36.01 -11.48 12.00
N HIS A 85 36.73 -10.80 11.10
CA HIS A 85 36.09 -9.96 10.07
C HIS A 85 35.22 -10.80 9.14
N GLU A 86 35.71 -11.94 8.67
CA GLU A 86 34.93 -12.83 7.80
C GLU A 86 33.64 -13.31 8.47
N ALA A 87 33.70 -13.71 9.75
CA ALA A 87 32.52 -14.10 10.53
C ALA A 87 31.53 -12.92 10.71
N THR A 88 32.05 -11.75 11.06
CA THR A 88 31.26 -10.51 11.25
C THR A 88 30.55 -10.11 9.96
N ILE A 89 31.29 -10.10 8.85
CA ILE A 89 30.77 -9.76 7.52
C ILE A 89 29.71 -10.76 7.07
N LYS A 90 29.94 -12.06 7.29
CA LYS A 90 28.97 -13.11 6.95
C LYS A 90 27.67 -12.92 7.75
N SER A 91 27.77 -12.73 9.06
CA SER A 91 26.62 -12.45 9.93
C SER A 91 25.88 -11.17 9.53
N PHE A 92 26.61 -10.12 9.17
CA PHE A 92 26.00 -8.85 8.77
C PHE A 92 25.18 -8.99 7.48
N LYS A 93 25.64 -9.76 6.49
CA LYS A 93 24.93 -9.93 5.22
C LYS A 93 23.63 -10.72 5.32
N LEU A 94 23.44 -11.51 6.38
CA LEU A 94 22.21 -12.27 6.61
C LEU A 94 21.10 -11.36 7.17
N PRO A 95 19.82 -11.51 6.77
CA PRO A 95 18.70 -10.84 7.43
C PRO A 95 18.57 -11.26 8.90
N PHE A 96 17.94 -10.42 9.71
CA PHE A 96 17.64 -10.79 11.10
C PHE A 96 16.76 -12.05 11.17
N GLY A 97 17.04 -12.92 12.15
CA GLY A 97 16.33 -14.19 12.34
C GLY A 97 16.68 -15.31 11.35
N VAL A 98 17.60 -15.08 10.41
CA VAL A 98 18.12 -16.10 9.49
C VAL A 98 19.45 -16.64 10.01
N GLU A 99 19.67 -17.94 9.83
CA GLU A 99 20.91 -18.64 10.18
C GLU A 99 21.45 -19.41 8.97
N ASP A 100 22.76 -19.32 8.73
CA ASP A 100 23.46 -20.02 7.65
C ASP A 100 24.82 -20.53 8.13
N GLN A 101 25.03 -21.85 8.08
CA GLN A 101 26.28 -22.53 8.47
C GLN A 101 26.82 -22.03 9.83
N ASP A 102 26.01 -22.16 10.88
CA ASP A 102 26.30 -21.76 12.27
C ASP A 102 26.55 -20.25 12.47
N VAL A 103 26.24 -19.43 11.47
CA VAL A 103 26.31 -17.96 11.56
C VAL A 103 24.90 -17.39 11.52
N ASN A 104 24.52 -16.70 12.59
CA ASN A 104 23.23 -16.04 12.69
C ASN A 104 23.28 -14.61 12.12
N GLY A 105 22.13 -14.07 11.72
CA GLY A 105 21.99 -12.71 11.20
C GLY A 105 21.95 -11.60 12.25
N ASP A 106 22.40 -11.84 13.48
CA ASP A 106 22.23 -10.91 14.61
C ASP A 106 23.18 -9.70 14.56
N MET A 107 24.21 -9.70 13.70
CA MET A 107 25.08 -8.53 13.50
C MET A 107 24.30 -7.41 12.82
N GLY A 108 23.83 -6.43 13.60
CA GLY A 108 22.95 -5.36 13.13
C GLY A 108 23.69 -4.07 12.77
N ILE A 109 24.85 -3.83 13.38
CA ILE A 109 25.64 -2.60 13.20
C ILE A 109 27.11 -2.97 12.99
N VAL A 110 27.70 -2.56 11.88
CA VAL A 110 29.14 -2.72 11.64
C VAL A 110 29.82 -1.36 11.66
N ILE A 111 30.93 -1.27 12.39
CA ILE A 111 31.68 -0.04 12.58
C ILE A 111 33.01 -0.18 11.85
N VAL A 112 33.29 0.74 10.94
CA VAL A 112 34.47 0.67 10.07
C VAL A 112 35.25 1.98 10.10
N ASN A 113 36.45 1.94 9.53
CA ASN A 113 37.19 3.14 9.14
C ASN A 113 37.34 3.19 7.61
N ASN A 114 38.32 2.49 7.06
CA ASN A 114 38.57 2.43 5.60
C ASN A 114 38.07 1.12 4.97
N MET A 115 37.86 0.09 5.79
CA MET A 115 37.37 -1.19 5.31
C MET A 115 35.88 -1.10 4.98
N LEU A 116 35.43 -1.94 4.05
CA LEU A 116 34.04 -2.06 3.63
C LEU A 116 33.44 -0.78 2.99
N LEU A 117 34.26 0.22 2.65
CA LEU A 117 33.83 1.38 1.86
C LEU A 117 33.83 1.09 0.36
N THR A 118 34.69 0.17 -0.09
CA THR A 118 34.79 -0.27 -1.49
C THR A 118 34.64 -1.79 -1.59
N GLY A 119 34.01 -2.26 -2.68
CA GLY A 119 33.84 -3.70 -2.95
C GLY A 119 32.88 -4.45 -2.01
N PHE A 120 32.34 -3.78 -0.99
CA PHE A 120 31.36 -4.38 -0.07
C PHE A 120 29.94 -4.31 -0.63
N ASP A 121 29.19 -5.37 -0.38
CA ASP A 121 27.82 -5.53 -0.85
C ASP A 121 26.97 -6.19 0.23
N ALA A 122 26.03 -5.42 0.76
CA ALA A 122 25.06 -5.86 1.75
C ALA A 122 23.70 -5.21 1.45
N PRO A 123 22.82 -5.86 0.66
CA PRO A 123 21.47 -5.34 0.39
C PRO A 123 20.65 -5.05 1.66
N VAL A 124 20.94 -5.80 2.73
CA VAL A 124 20.33 -5.64 4.07
C VAL A 124 20.76 -4.37 4.81
N GLU A 125 21.78 -3.65 4.33
CA GLU A 125 22.21 -2.36 4.88
C GLU A 125 21.35 -1.22 4.33
N GLN A 126 20.68 -0.47 5.20
CA GLN A 126 19.82 0.66 4.79
C GLN A 126 20.30 2.01 5.32
N VAL A 127 21.24 2.07 6.26
CA VAL A 127 21.80 3.35 6.73
C VAL A 127 23.30 3.32 6.88
N MET A 128 23.94 4.38 6.40
CA MET A 128 25.36 4.67 6.64
C MET A 128 25.49 5.97 7.44
N TYR A 129 26.13 5.87 8.60
CA TYR A 129 26.46 7.02 9.45
C TYR A 129 27.90 7.46 9.20
N LEU A 130 28.09 8.70 8.79
CA LEU A 130 29.39 9.24 8.39
C LEU A 130 29.93 10.20 9.46
N ASP A 131 30.98 9.76 10.15
CA ASP A 131 31.83 10.56 11.05
C ASP A 131 33.19 10.88 10.40
N LYS A 132 33.36 10.53 9.12
CA LYS A 132 34.59 10.74 8.37
C LYS A 132 34.35 11.60 7.13
N ILE A 133 35.27 12.53 6.86
CA ILE A 133 35.32 13.21 5.58
C ILE A 133 35.77 12.19 4.52
N VAL A 134 34.82 11.75 3.70
CA VAL A 134 35.07 10.93 2.51
C VAL A 134 34.98 11.86 1.30
N VAL A 135 35.98 11.82 0.43
CA VAL A 135 36.15 12.79 -0.66
C VAL A 135 35.98 12.11 -2.03
N GLN A 136 35.38 12.84 -2.99
CA GLN A 136 35.26 12.46 -4.40
C GLN A 136 34.56 11.09 -4.60
N HIS A 137 35.10 10.26 -5.51
CA HIS A 137 34.53 9.00 -5.97
C HIS A 137 34.25 8.00 -4.83
N GLY A 138 35.04 8.04 -3.75
CA GLY A 138 34.83 7.16 -2.59
C GLY A 138 33.50 7.43 -1.87
N LEU A 139 33.00 8.67 -1.90
CA LEU A 139 31.76 9.04 -1.23
C LEU A 139 30.54 8.53 -2.00
N LEU A 140 30.46 8.82 -3.31
CA LEU A 140 29.34 8.35 -4.15
C LEU A 140 29.28 6.82 -4.21
N GLN A 141 30.44 6.15 -4.29
CA GLN A 141 30.48 4.70 -4.24
C GLN A 141 29.95 4.14 -2.93
N ALA A 142 30.29 4.74 -1.79
CA ALA A 142 29.79 4.33 -0.48
C ALA A 142 28.28 4.58 -0.35
N ILE A 143 27.79 5.75 -0.76
CA ILE A 143 26.36 6.11 -0.75
C ILE A 143 25.53 5.16 -1.62
N ALA A 144 26.00 4.86 -2.83
CA ALA A 144 25.30 3.97 -3.76
C ALA A 144 25.14 2.53 -3.22
N ARG A 145 25.93 2.10 -2.22
CA ARG A 145 25.77 0.76 -1.61
C ARG A 145 24.56 0.68 -0.69
N VAL A 146 24.26 1.76 0.03
CA VAL A 146 23.09 1.81 0.93
C VAL A 146 21.79 1.73 0.15
N ASN A 147 21.79 2.14 -1.13
CA ASN A 147 20.62 2.14 -2.00
C ASN A 147 20.42 0.84 -2.82
N ARG A 148 21.12 -0.25 -2.50
CA ARG A 148 20.89 -1.54 -3.20
C ARG A 148 19.53 -2.13 -2.82
N VAL A 149 18.78 -2.57 -3.84
CA VAL A 149 17.43 -3.14 -3.69
C VAL A 149 17.47 -4.40 -2.82
N SER A 150 16.59 -4.48 -1.83
CA SER A 150 16.42 -5.65 -0.96
C SER A 150 14.94 -5.92 -0.72
N GLY A 151 14.38 -6.84 -1.52
CA GLY A 151 12.95 -7.16 -1.48
C GLY A 151 12.04 -5.96 -1.76
N ALA A 152 10.73 -6.15 -1.51
CA ALA A 152 9.70 -5.13 -1.78
C ALA A 152 9.59 -4.05 -0.67
N ALA A 153 10.41 -4.10 0.39
CA ALA A 153 10.29 -3.24 1.56
C ALA A 153 11.38 -2.15 1.65
N LYS A 154 12.41 -2.20 0.80
CA LYS A 154 13.51 -1.23 0.80
C LYS A 154 13.37 -0.24 -0.35
N ASP A 155 12.74 0.90 -0.07
CA ASP A 155 12.51 1.94 -1.08
C ASP A 155 13.69 2.90 -1.23
N ARG A 156 14.51 3.07 -0.18
CA ARG A 156 15.65 4.00 -0.15
C ARG A 156 16.71 3.60 0.86
N GLY A 157 17.94 4.09 0.63
CA GLY A 157 19.03 4.11 1.62
C GLY A 157 19.17 5.47 2.30
N PHE A 158 19.64 5.47 3.55
CA PHE A 158 19.87 6.69 4.34
C PHE A 158 21.36 6.94 4.52
N VAL A 159 21.78 8.20 4.35
CA VAL A 159 23.13 8.64 4.66
C VAL A 159 23.02 9.77 5.67
N VAL A 160 23.55 9.54 6.86
CA VAL A 160 23.48 10.50 7.97
C VAL A 160 24.86 11.03 8.25
N ASP A 161 25.04 12.31 7.94
CA ASP A 161 26.31 13.01 7.98
C ASP A 161 26.46 13.82 9.29
N TYR A 162 27.49 13.51 10.07
CA TYR A 162 27.81 14.23 11.32
C TYR A 162 28.96 15.23 11.17
N VAL A 163 29.67 15.23 10.04
CA VAL A 163 30.85 16.08 9.80
C VAL A 163 30.52 17.26 8.89
N GLY A 164 29.37 17.21 8.21
CA GLY A 164 28.94 18.23 7.27
C GLY A 164 29.49 18.00 5.86
N ILE A 165 29.75 16.77 5.44
CA ILE A 165 30.17 16.42 4.07
C ILE A 165 29.18 16.82 2.98
N GLY A 166 27.97 17.31 3.27
CA GLY A 166 27.01 17.76 2.24
C GLY A 166 27.62 18.68 1.17
N HIS A 167 28.54 19.58 1.55
CA HIS A 167 29.26 20.42 0.59
C HIS A 167 30.34 19.67 -0.21
N HIS A 168 30.95 18.63 0.38
CA HIS A 168 31.84 17.70 -0.32
C HIS A 168 31.09 16.77 -1.27
N LEU A 169 29.86 16.36 -0.92
CA LEU A 169 28.98 15.59 -1.79
C LEU A 169 28.58 16.41 -3.00
N LYS A 170 28.15 17.66 -2.81
CA LYS A 170 27.83 18.56 -3.92
C LYS A 170 29.04 18.76 -4.85
N LYS A 171 30.22 19.05 -4.28
CA LYS A 171 31.47 19.15 -5.06
C LYS A 171 31.87 17.85 -5.76
N ALA A 172 31.58 16.70 -5.15
CA ALA A 172 31.84 15.40 -5.78
C ALA A 172 30.90 15.18 -6.96
N ILE A 173 29.62 15.54 -6.84
CA ILE A 173 28.64 15.51 -7.93
C ILE A 173 29.05 16.48 -9.04
N ASP A 174 29.44 17.72 -8.69
CA ASP A 174 29.87 18.76 -9.64
C ASP A 174 31.06 18.35 -10.53
N SER A 175 31.77 17.27 -10.17
CA SER A 175 32.88 16.72 -10.96
C SER A 175 32.47 15.71 -12.04
N TYR A 176 31.20 15.31 -12.08
CA TYR A 176 30.61 14.45 -13.11
C TYR A 176 30.04 15.29 -14.26
N ASP A 177 29.80 14.68 -15.43
CA ASP A 177 29.15 15.37 -16.55
C ASP A 177 27.68 15.69 -16.21
N GLU A 178 27.10 16.75 -16.81
CA GLU A 178 25.75 17.26 -16.49
C GLU A 178 24.66 16.16 -16.50
N ARG A 179 24.77 15.18 -17.39
CA ARG A 179 23.83 14.06 -17.46
C ARG A 179 23.90 13.17 -16.22
N GLU A 180 25.10 12.81 -15.79
CA GLU A 180 25.33 11.98 -14.61
C GLU A 180 25.03 12.76 -13.32
N GLN A 181 25.26 14.07 -13.30
CA GLN A 181 24.87 14.94 -12.19
C GLN A 181 23.36 14.90 -11.95
N ASN A 182 22.56 15.09 -13.01
CA ASN A 182 21.11 15.07 -12.90
C ASN A 182 20.59 13.69 -12.45
N GLU A 183 21.16 12.60 -12.99
CA GLU A 183 20.82 11.24 -12.55
C GLU A 183 21.12 10.98 -11.07
N VAL A 184 22.22 11.54 -10.55
CA VAL A 184 22.57 11.41 -9.12
C VAL A 184 21.70 12.31 -8.24
N LEU A 185 21.42 13.54 -8.66
CA LEU A 185 20.56 14.47 -7.91
C LEU A 185 19.11 13.99 -7.84
N ASP A 186 18.59 13.36 -8.89
CA ASP A 186 17.24 12.78 -8.90
C ASP A 186 17.08 11.62 -7.88
N VAL A 187 18.19 10.98 -7.49
CA VAL A 187 18.21 9.88 -6.51
C VAL A 187 18.44 10.38 -5.08
N LEU A 188 18.98 11.58 -4.91
CA LEU A 188 19.30 12.17 -3.62
C LEU A 188 18.18 13.09 -3.13
N SER A 189 17.50 12.67 -2.06
CA SER A 189 16.50 13.47 -1.38
C SER A 189 17.07 14.07 -0.10
N PHE A 190 16.81 15.36 0.14
CA PHE A 190 17.25 16.06 1.34
C PHE A 190 16.08 16.26 2.32
N PRO A 191 16.29 16.11 3.63
CA PRO A 191 15.20 16.21 4.62
C PRO A 191 14.40 17.51 4.54
N GLU A 192 15.02 18.64 4.19
CA GLU A 192 14.33 19.92 4.05
C GLU A 192 13.38 19.92 2.86
N GLN A 193 13.72 19.23 1.77
CA GLN A 193 12.84 19.09 0.63
C GLN A 193 11.67 18.17 0.95
N GLU A 194 11.91 17.03 1.60
CA GLU A 194 10.87 16.10 2.03
C GLU A 194 9.89 16.75 3.00
N LEU A 195 10.40 17.60 3.91
CA LEU A 195 9.57 18.40 4.81
C LEU A 195 8.72 19.43 4.05
N ARG A 196 9.27 20.10 3.03
CA ARG A 196 8.49 21.01 2.17
C ARG A 196 7.42 20.26 1.40
N GLU A 197 7.71 19.06 0.89
CA GLU A 197 6.74 18.20 0.19
C GLU A 197 5.65 17.70 1.14
N LEU A 198 5.98 17.35 2.38
CA LEU A 198 5.00 17.03 3.41
C LEU A 198 4.09 18.22 3.72
N GLN A 199 4.67 19.41 3.90
CA GLN A 199 3.89 20.65 4.11
C GLN A 199 2.98 20.96 2.92
N ALA A 200 3.48 20.81 1.69
CA ALA A 200 2.72 21.08 0.47
C ALA A 200 1.58 20.07 0.27
N SER A 201 1.83 18.77 0.49
CA SER A 201 0.79 17.73 0.39
C SER A 201 -0.30 17.88 1.46
N HIS A 202 0.09 18.27 2.69
CA HIS A 202 -0.87 18.62 3.74
C HIS A 202 -1.68 19.87 3.40
N ALA A 203 -1.03 20.92 2.88
CA ALA A 203 -1.73 22.12 2.43
C ALA A 203 -2.73 21.81 1.31
N ALA A 204 -2.33 20.99 0.32
CA ALA A 204 -3.19 20.61 -0.79
C ALA A 204 -4.47 19.89 -0.33
N ILE A 205 -4.38 18.96 0.63
CA ILE A 205 -5.58 18.29 1.15
C ILE A 205 -6.44 19.24 1.97
N VAL A 206 -5.84 20.13 2.78
CA VAL A 206 -6.57 21.13 3.55
C VAL A 206 -7.28 22.14 2.64
N ASP A 207 -6.62 22.59 1.57
CA ASP A 207 -7.19 23.51 0.59
C ASP A 207 -8.36 22.88 -0.18
N PHE A 208 -8.22 21.60 -0.56
CA PHE A 208 -9.33 20.81 -1.13
C PHE A 208 -10.52 20.78 -0.17
N LEU A 209 -10.31 20.44 1.10
CA LEU A 209 -11.37 20.37 2.09
C LEU A 209 -12.02 21.74 2.34
N ASN A 210 -11.23 22.80 2.47
CA ASN A 210 -11.72 24.17 2.66
C ASN A 210 -12.55 24.65 1.46
N LYS A 211 -12.11 24.36 0.23
CA LYS A 211 -12.84 24.72 -1.00
C LYS A 211 -14.24 24.11 -1.04
N HIS A 212 -14.41 22.94 -0.43
CA HIS A 212 -15.67 22.22 -0.33
C HIS A 212 -16.39 22.41 1.02
N GLY A 213 -15.93 23.33 1.88
CA GLY A 213 -16.56 23.66 3.16
C GLY A 213 -16.32 22.67 4.31
N LEU A 214 -15.43 21.69 4.12
CA LEU A 214 -15.08 20.67 5.12
C LEU A 214 -14.00 21.18 6.07
N THR A 215 -14.38 22.08 6.97
CA THR A 215 -13.46 22.67 7.96
C THR A 215 -13.32 21.82 9.23
N ASP A 216 -14.30 20.95 9.52
CA ASP A 216 -14.29 20.06 10.67
C ASP A 216 -14.13 18.59 10.24
N LEU A 217 -12.99 18.00 10.58
CA LEU A 217 -12.68 16.60 10.30
C LEU A 217 -13.48 15.61 11.18
N THR A 218 -14.28 16.07 12.15
CA THR A 218 -15.21 15.21 12.92
C THR A 218 -16.55 15.01 12.20
N ASP A 219 -16.94 15.93 11.30
CA ASP A 219 -18.25 15.91 10.68
C ASP A 219 -18.28 14.93 9.50
N HIS A 220 -18.34 13.64 9.82
CA HIS A 220 -18.31 12.56 8.83
C HIS A 220 -19.46 12.63 7.83
N ASP A 221 -20.62 13.17 8.21
CA ASP A 221 -21.78 13.29 7.32
C ASP A 221 -21.49 14.27 6.18
N ALA A 222 -20.82 15.39 6.48
CA ALA A 222 -20.39 16.33 5.44
C ALA A 222 -19.39 15.70 4.45
N PHE A 223 -18.50 14.83 4.92
CA PHE A 223 -17.61 14.06 4.05
C PHE A 223 -18.37 13.06 3.17
N PHE A 224 -19.39 12.40 3.71
CA PHE A 224 -20.22 11.49 2.94
C PHE A 224 -21.03 12.22 1.87
N ASP A 225 -21.54 13.41 2.16
CA ASP A 225 -22.23 14.22 1.15
C ASP A 225 -21.28 14.62 0.00
N LEU A 226 -20.04 15.01 0.32
CA LEU A 226 -19.04 15.36 -0.70
C LEU A 226 -18.61 14.13 -1.53
N PHE A 227 -18.29 13.02 -0.87
CA PHE A 227 -17.81 11.81 -1.52
C PHE A 227 -18.89 11.07 -2.31
N TYR A 228 -20.14 11.52 -2.28
CA TYR A 228 -21.15 11.03 -3.22
C TYR A 228 -20.70 11.23 -4.67
N ASP A 229 -20.02 12.33 -4.95
CA ASP A 229 -19.33 12.58 -6.21
C ASP A 229 -18.07 11.70 -6.31
N GLU A 230 -18.01 10.82 -7.31
CA GLU A 230 -16.90 9.89 -7.51
C GLU A 230 -15.60 10.63 -7.86
N ASP A 231 -15.66 11.75 -8.58
CA ASP A 231 -14.48 12.52 -8.97
C ASP A 231 -13.85 13.19 -7.75
N LEU A 232 -14.66 13.82 -6.89
CA LEU A 232 -14.19 14.45 -5.65
C LEU A 232 -13.67 13.42 -4.65
N ARG A 233 -14.31 12.26 -4.57
CA ARG A 233 -13.82 11.12 -3.78
C ARG A 233 -12.45 10.67 -4.28
N PHE A 234 -12.28 10.52 -5.59
CA PHE A 234 -11.01 10.11 -6.18
C PHE A 234 -9.91 11.14 -5.96
N GLU A 235 -10.23 12.44 -6.08
CA GLU A 235 -9.30 13.53 -5.79
C GLU A 235 -8.82 13.49 -4.33
N PHE A 236 -9.74 13.36 -3.37
CA PHE A 236 -9.39 13.18 -1.96
C PHE A 236 -8.48 11.97 -1.76
N MET A 237 -8.80 10.82 -2.35
CA MET A 237 -8.00 9.61 -2.22
C MET A 237 -6.57 9.78 -2.74
N SER A 238 -6.43 10.48 -3.87
CA SER A 238 -5.12 10.78 -4.47
C SER A 238 -4.30 11.68 -3.53
N LEU A 239 -4.91 12.75 -3.01
CA LEU A 239 -4.27 13.68 -2.08
C LEU A 239 -3.89 12.99 -0.76
N PHE A 240 -4.80 12.19 -0.20
CA PHE A 240 -4.55 11.44 1.03
C PHE A 240 -3.41 10.43 0.84
N LYS A 241 -3.34 9.77 -0.31
CA LYS A 241 -2.26 8.84 -0.64
C LYS A 241 -0.90 9.54 -0.73
N GLU A 242 -0.83 10.69 -1.41
CA GLU A 242 0.42 11.46 -1.51
C GLU A 242 0.85 11.99 -0.15
N PHE A 243 -0.07 12.55 0.64
CA PHE A 243 0.22 12.98 2.01
C PHE A 243 0.72 11.82 2.89
N THR A 244 0.08 10.65 2.82
CA THR A 244 0.53 9.44 3.54
C THR A 244 1.95 9.03 3.16
N LYS A 245 2.27 9.11 1.86
CA LYS A 245 3.60 8.81 1.32
C LYS A 245 4.63 9.80 1.85
N CYS A 246 4.40 11.11 1.72
CA CYS A 246 5.30 12.14 2.23
C CYS A 246 5.49 12.03 3.76
N LEU A 247 4.43 11.73 4.51
CA LEU A 247 4.51 11.57 5.96
C LEU A 247 5.36 10.36 6.33
N ASN A 248 5.19 9.23 5.65
CA ASN A 248 5.97 8.02 5.92
C ASN A 248 7.48 8.24 5.68
N VAL A 249 7.82 9.08 4.69
CA VAL A 249 9.21 9.42 4.38
C VAL A 249 9.89 10.12 5.55
N VAL A 250 9.21 11.11 6.14
CA VAL A 250 9.79 11.97 7.18
C VAL A 250 9.59 11.39 8.59
N PHE A 251 8.60 10.51 8.79
CA PHE A 251 8.27 9.99 10.11
C PHE A 251 9.33 9.01 10.66
N PRO A 252 9.79 9.17 11.91
CA PRO A 252 9.22 9.90 13.04
C PRO A 252 10.02 11.15 13.43
N ALA A 253 10.53 11.92 12.46
CA ALA A 253 11.14 13.22 12.76
C ALA A 253 10.17 14.10 13.57
N LYS A 254 10.71 14.97 14.42
CA LYS A 254 9.92 15.80 15.34
C LYS A 254 8.91 16.66 14.59
N GLU A 255 9.31 17.18 13.44
CA GLU A 255 8.53 18.01 12.54
C GLU A 255 7.34 17.24 11.95
N ALA A 256 7.51 15.95 11.66
CA ALA A 256 6.42 15.09 11.17
C ALA A 256 5.35 14.82 12.23
N LEU A 257 5.70 14.86 13.53
CA LEU A 257 4.74 14.64 14.62
C LEU A 257 3.62 15.67 14.62
N GLY A 258 3.87 16.90 14.16
CA GLY A 258 2.85 17.95 14.03
C GLY A 258 1.72 17.59 13.07
N PHE A 259 1.94 16.65 12.15
CA PHE A 259 0.98 16.23 11.12
C PHE A 259 0.20 14.97 11.50
N MET A 260 0.61 14.26 12.56
CA MET A 260 0.02 12.97 12.94
C MET A 260 -1.45 13.09 13.31
N ALA A 261 -1.84 14.13 14.06
CA ALA A 261 -3.24 14.35 14.43
C ALA A 261 -4.13 14.55 13.20
N ALA A 262 -3.67 15.32 12.21
CA ALA A 262 -4.40 15.50 10.95
C ALA A 262 -4.47 14.17 10.17
N TYR A 263 -3.37 13.44 10.08
CA TYR A 263 -3.30 12.14 9.41
C TYR A 263 -4.26 11.11 10.01
N GLU A 264 -4.30 10.96 11.33
CA GLU A 264 -5.19 10.03 12.03
C GLU A 264 -6.67 10.34 11.74
N ARG A 265 -7.02 11.62 11.69
CA ARG A 265 -8.40 12.06 11.39
C ARG A 265 -8.77 11.85 9.92
N LEU A 266 -7.85 12.12 9.01
CA LEU A 266 -8.05 11.83 7.59
C LEU A 266 -8.16 10.32 7.33
N ALA A 267 -7.38 9.51 8.05
CA ALA A 267 -7.48 8.06 8.00
C ALA A 267 -8.82 7.54 8.55
N GLU A 268 -9.32 8.12 9.65
CA GLU A 268 -10.66 7.85 10.20
C GLU A 268 -11.74 8.14 9.16
N VAL A 269 -11.71 9.32 8.55
CA VAL A 269 -12.60 9.70 7.44
C VAL A 269 -12.51 8.69 6.29
N ASN A 270 -11.30 8.34 5.84
CA ASN A 270 -11.08 7.41 4.73
C ASN A 270 -11.67 6.02 5.01
N VAL A 271 -11.48 5.49 6.24
CA VAL A 271 -12.04 4.19 6.64
C VAL A 271 -13.56 4.24 6.79
N LEU A 272 -14.10 5.29 7.39
CA LEU A 272 -15.54 5.46 7.57
C LEU A 272 -16.24 5.67 6.23
N ALA A 273 -15.66 6.45 5.32
CA ALA A 273 -16.13 6.60 3.95
C ALA A 273 -16.07 5.25 3.21
N GLY A 274 -14.97 4.51 3.34
CA GLY A 274 -14.85 3.17 2.76
C GLY A 274 -15.92 2.21 3.26
N LYS A 275 -16.34 2.31 4.52
CA LYS A 275 -17.49 1.56 5.07
C LYS A 275 -18.83 2.06 4.57
N HIS A 276 -19.03 3.38 4.52
CA HIS A 276 -20.29 4.00 4.10
C HIS A 276 -20.60 3.71 2.64
N PHE A 277 -19.63 3.93 1.75
CA PHE A 277 -19.74 3.66 0.32
C PHE A 277 -19.42 2.21 -0.05
N ARG A 278 -18.91 1.42 0.90
CA ARG A 278 -18.44 0.04 0.69
C ARG A 278 -17.48 -0.06 -0.49
N ASP A 279 -16.64 0.95 -0.64
CA ASP A 279 -15.67 1.08 -1.73
C ASP A 279 -14.32 0.50 -1.29
N GLY A 280 -13.96 -0.64 -1.88
CA GLY A 280 -12.69 -1.31 -1.60
C GLY A 280 -11.45 -0.48 -1.98
N ARG A 281 -11.60 0.55 -2.83
CA ARG A 281 -10.51 1.45 -3.19
C ARG A 281 -10.12 2.37 -2.02
N LEU A 282 -11.08 2.73 -1.16
CA LEU A 282 -10.85 3.48 0.09
C LEU A 282 -10.21 2.61 1.20
N SER A 283 -9.95 1.33 0.93
CA SER A 283 -9.28 0.47 1.90
C SER A 283 -7.87 0.98 2.22
N MET A 284 -7.41 0.72 3.43
CA MET A 284 -6.06 1.06 3.87
C MET A 284 -4.96 0.23 3.16
N LYS A 285 -5.31 -0.58 2.15
CA LYS A 285 -4.42 -1.48 1.40
C LYS A 285 -3.37 -0.66 0.64
N GLY A 286 -2.09 -0.87 0.99
CA GLY A 286 -0.97 -0.12 0.42
C GLY A 286 -0.38 0.96 1.33
N ILE A 287 -0.98 1.24 2.49
CA ILE A 287 -0.36 2.09 3.51
C ILE A 287 0.84 1.36 4.13
N PRO A 288 2.00 2.04 4.29
CA PRO A 288 3.20 1.47 4.88
C PRO A 288 2.94 0.82 6.26
N PRO A 289 3.58 -0.31 6.59
CA PRO A 289 3.33 -1.06 7.84
C PRO A 289 3.46 -0.21 9.12
N LYS A 290 4.39 0.75 9.13
CA LYS A 290 4.66 1.64 10.26
C LYS A 290 3.45 2.53 10.58
N LEU A 291 2.99 3.29 9.58
CA LEU A 291 1.81 4.15 9.72
C LEU A 291 0.55 3.32 9.96
N ARG A 292 0.40 2.20 9.24
CA ARG A 292 -0.74 1.28 9.44
C ARG A 292 -0.89 0.83 10.89
N LYS A 293 0.19 0.42 11.56
CA LYS A 293 0.12 0.00 12.98
C LYS A 293 -0.37 1.13 13.90
N ILE A 294 0.01 2.37 13.62
CA ILE A 294 -0.41 3.55 14.39
C ILE A 294 -1.89 3.82 14.13
N THR A 295 -2.28 3.88 12.86
CA THR A 295 -3.65 4.10 12.45
C THR A 295 -4.59 3.01 12.96
N ASP A 296 -4.21 1.75 12.89
CA ASP A 296 -5.01 0.63 13.41
C ASP A 296 -5.23 0.79 14.92
N ALA A 297 -4.20 1.16 15.69
CA ALA A 297 -4.33 1.42 17.12
C ALA A 297 -5.25 2.61 17.42
N PHE A 298 -5.13 3.69 16.64
CA PHE A 298 -6.00 4.86 16.74
C PHE A 298 -7.47 4.50 16.45
N LEU A 299 -7.75 3.81 15.34
CA LEU A 299 -9.10 3.41 14.95
C LEU A 299 -9.75 2.46 15.96
N VAL A 300 -8.97 1.53 16.54
CA VAL A 300 -9.44 0.67 17.63
C VAL A 300 -9.79 1.48 18.87
N SER A 301 -8.99 2.50 19.22
CA SER A 301 -9.29 3.38 20.37
C SER A 301 -10.58 4.19 20.18
N ARG A 302 -10.98 4.43 18.93
CA ARG A 302 -12.21 5.11 18.53
C ARG A 302 -13.41 4.15 18.38
N GLY A 303 -13.21 2.85 18.56
CA GLY A 303 -14.25 1.83 18.43
C GLY A 303 -14.63 1.47 16.98
N ILE A 304 -13.75 1.77 16.01
CA ILE A 304 -14.01 1.53 14.59
C ILE A 304 -13.50 0.14 14.19
N GLU A 305 -14.40 -0.78 13.87
CA GLU A 305 -14.01 -2.14 13.44
C GLU A 305 -13.31 -2.14 12.06
N LEU A 306 -12.11 -2.70 11.95
CA LEU A 306 -11.30 -2.60 10.72
C LEU A 306 -11.75 -3.53 9.57
N LYS A 307 -12.65 -4.48 9.83
CA LYS A 307 -13.16 -5.41 8.81
C LYS A 307 -14.42 -4.84 8.18
N VAL A 308 -14.32 -4.50 6.90
CA VAL A 308 -15.51 -4.41 6.03
C VAL A 308 -15.76 -5.84 5.56
N GLU A 309 -16.83 -6.49 6.03
CA GLU A 309 -17.20 -7.78 5.47
C GLU A 309 -17.63 -7.59 4.01
N PRO A 310 -17.12 -8.41 3.07
CA PRO A 310 -17.56 -8.35 1.69
C PRO A 310 -19.05 -8.67 1.63
N ILE A 311 -19.83 -7.76 1.04
CA ILE A 311 -21.28 -7.93 0.93
C ILE A 311 -21.55 -9.05 -0.06
N SER A 312 -22.31 -10.05 0.36
CA SER A 312 -23.04 -10.89 -0.57
C SER A 312 -24.44 -10.30 -0.73
N ILE A 313 -24.90 -10.09 -1.98
CA ILE A 313 -26.30 -9.70 -2.26
C ILE A 313 -27.30 -10.71 -1.64
N LEU A 314 -26.81 -11.91 -1.35
CA LEU A 314 -27.55 -13.06 -0.83
C LEU A 314 -27.77 -13.03 0.70
N ASP A 315 -27.16 -12.09 1.42
CA ASP A 315 -27.25 -12.07 2.88
C ASP A 315 -28.63 -11.59 3.35
N GLU A 316 -29.27 -12.35 4.25
CA GLU A 316 -30.63 -12.07 4.76
C GLU A 316 -30.70 -10.77 5.58
N ASP A 317 -29.59 -10.32 6.15
CA ASP A 317 -29.51 -9.08 6.93
C ASP A 317 -29.34 -7.83 6.05
N PHE A 318 -28.99 -7.98 4.77
CA PHE A 318 -28.87 -6.87 3.82
C PHE A 318 -30.21 -6.13 3.64
N GLU A 319 -31.32 -6.86 3.55
CA GLU A 319 -32.65 -6.27 3.37
C GLU A 319 -33.11 -5.49 4.61
N LYS A 320 -32.75 -5.96 5.81
CA LYS A 320 -33.02 -5.26 7.07
C LYS A 320 -32.20 -3.97 7.18
N ASP A 321 -30.93 -4.01 6.79
CA ASP A 321 -30.04 -2.86 6.83
C ASP A 321 -30.47 -1.76 5.85
N VAL A 322 -30.74 -2.11 4.59
CA VAL A 322 -31.19 -1.15 3.57
C VAL A 322 -32.57 -0.59 3.93
N SER A 323 -33.48 -1.42 4.46
CA SER A 323 -34.81 -0.96 4.86
C SER A 323 -34.79 -0.02 6.08
N SER A 324 -33.82 -0.16 6.98
CA SER A 324 -33.65 0.69 8.18
C SER A 324 -33.30 2.16 7.88
N ARG A 325 -32.83 2.47 6.66
CA ARG A 325 -32.42 3.82 6.26
C ARG A 325 -33.62 4.78 6.09
N LYS A 326 -33.42 6.07 6.37
CA LYS A 326 -34.46 7.10 6.29
C LYS A 326 -34.68 7.69 4.89
N ARG A 327 -33.63 7.79 4.06
CA ARG A 327 -33.69 8.45 2.73
C ARG A 327 -33.70 7.42 1.59
N THR A 328 -34.61 7.56 0.62
CA THR A 328 -34.72 6.63 -0.52
C THR A 328 -33.49 6.67 -1.43
N LYS A 329 -32.86 7.83 -1.59
CA LYS A 329 -31.62 7.99 -2.36
C LYS A 329 -30.48 7.12 -1.83
N THR A 330 -30.30 7.09 -0.51
CA THR A 330 -29.30 6.24 0.16
C THR A 330 -29.60 4.75 -0.05
N LYS A 331 -30.88 4.36 0.01
CA LYS A 331 -31.30 2.97 -0.24
C LYS A 331 -31.01 2.52 -1.68
N ALA A 332 -31.30 3.38 -2.65
CA ALA A 332 -31.05 3.10 -4.07
C ALA A 332 -29.55 2.92 -4.33
N ALA A 333 -28.71 3.82 -3.82
CA ALA A 333 -27.26 3.75 -3.96
C ALA A 333 -26.66 2.48 -3.32
N GLU A 334 -27.16 2.06 -2.15
CA GLU A 334 -26.70 0.83 -1.47
C GLU A 334 -26.99 -0.43 -2.33
N ILE A 335 -28.17 -0.52 -2.94
CA ILE A 335 -28.51 -1.65 -3.82
C ILE A 335 -27.72 -1.60 -5.13
N GLU A 336 -27.60 -0.42 -5.75
CA GLU A 336 -26.84 -0.21 -6.98
C GLU A 336 -25.39 -0.67 -6.84
N HIS A 337 -24.73 -0.25 -5.77
CA HIS A 337 -23.35 -0.61 -5.47
C HIS A 337 -23.19 -2.11 -5.22
N ALA A 338 -24.11 -2.71 -4.46
CA ALA A 338 -24.11 -4.15 -4.21
C ALA A 338 -24.24 -4.93 -5.53
N ILE A 339 -25.15 -4.52 -6.43
CA ILE A 339 -25.32 -5.12 -7.76
C ILE A 339 -24.05 -4.98 -8.60
N ARG A 340 -23.44 -3.78 -8.68
CA ARG A 340 -22.18 -3.59 -9.42
C ARG A 340 -21.06 -4.50 -8.92
N HIS A 341 -20.88 -4.59 -7.61
CA HIS A 341 -19.84 -5.42 -7.01
C HIS A 341 -20.05 -6.91 -7.34
N HIS A 342 -21.29 -7.42 -7.28
CA HIS A 342 -21.59 -8.79 -7.67
C HIS A 342 -21.31 -9.05 -9.15
N LEU A 343 -21.64 -8.10 -10.03
CA LEU A 343 -21.37 -8.20 -11.46
C LEU A 343 -19.87 -8.27 -11.75
N ASP A 344 -19.05 -7.51 -11.03
CA ASP A 344 -17.59 -7.51 -11.16
C ASP A 344 -16.95 -8.80 -10.63
N VAL A 345 -17.38 -9.27 -9.45
CA VAL A 345 -16.80 -10.47 -8.82
C VAL A 345 -17.15 -11.74 -9.61
N ASP A 346 -18.39 -11.86 -10.09
CA ASP A 346 -18.88 -13.06 -10.77
C ASP A 346 -18.80 -12.97 -12.31
N LEU A 347 -18.19 -11.91 -12.87
CA LEU A 347 -18.04 -11.69 -14.32
C LEU A 347 -17.39 -12.89 -15.03
N ASN A 348 -16.41 -13.53 -14.37
CA ASN A 348 -15.64 -14.64 -14.90
C ASN A 348 -16.40 -15.98 -14.87
N ASP A 349 -17.47 -16.09 -14.08
CA ASP A 349 -18.21 -17.35 -13.89
C ASP A 349 -19.32 -17.55 -14.95
N ASP A 350 -20.04 -16.50 -15.34
CA ASP A 350 -21.03 -16.54 -16.43
C ASP A 350 -21.10 -15.19 -17.17
N PRO A 351 -20.16 -14.93 -18.11
CA PRO A 351 -20.05 -13.63 -18.77
C PRO A 351 -21.33 -13.17 -19.48
N GLU A 352 -22.12 -14.11 -20.01
CA GLU A 352 -23.33 -13.77 -20.78
C GLU A 352 -24.51 -13.40 -19.87
N LEU A 353 -24.69 -14.13 -18.77
CA LEU A 353 -25.72 -13.79 -17.78
C LEU A 353 -25.39 -12.45 -17.10
N GLN A 354 -24.14 -12.27 -16.67
CA GLN A 354 -23.73 -11.05 -15.98
C GLN A 354 -23.79 -9.82 -16.91
N ALA A 355 -23.41 -9.95 -18.19
CA ALA A 355 -23.61 -8.87 -19.16
C ALA A 355 -25.08 -8.45 -19.31
N SER A 356 -26.02 -9.40 -19.22
CA SER A 356 -27.46 -9.08 -19.29
C SER A 356 -27.96 -8.31 -18.07
N PHE A 357 -27.40 -8.56 -16.89
CA PHE A 357 -27.71 -7.83 -15.67
C PHE A 357 -27.04 -6.46 -15.62
N ALA A 358 -25.79 -6.35 -16.10
CA ALA A 358 -25.10 -5.07 -16.26
C ALA A 358 -25.86 -4.13 -17.21
N GLU A 359 -26.36 -4.67 -18.33
CA GLU A 359 -27.19 -3.90 -19.26
C GLU A 359 -28.53 -3.48 -18.65
N ALA A 360 -29.18 -4.37 -17.90
CA ALA A 360 -30.41 -4.02 -17.18
C ALA A 360 -30.18 -2.93 -16.12
N LEU A 361 -29.08 -3.00 -15.36
CA LEU A 361 -28.68 -1.98 -14.40
C LEU A 361 -28.47 -0.63 -15.11
N ARG A 362 -27.75 -0.63 -16.23
CA ARG A 362 -27.48 0.57 -17.03
C ARG A 362 -28.78 1.22 -17.52
N ILE A 363 -29.74 0.42 -18.01
CA ILE A 363 -31.05 0.91 -18.46
C ILE A 363 -31.83 1.55 -17.32
N ILE A 364 -31.86 0.91 -16.14
CA ILE A 364 -32.56 1.45 -14.96
C ILE A 364 -32.01 2.82 -14.56
N LEU A 365 -30.68 2.98 -14.55
CA LEU A 365 -30.05 4.24 -14.16
C LEU A 365 -30.27 5.35 -15.21
N LEU A 366 -30.40 5.00 -16.50
CA LEU A 366 -30.66 5.96 -17.58
C LEU A 366 -32.14 6.35 -17.72
N GLU A 367 -33.07 5.40 -17.58
CA GLU A 367 -34.50 5.66 -17.79
C GLU A 367 -35.14 6.42 -16.62
N PHE A 368 -34.62 6.27 -15.40
CA PHE A 368 -35.21 6.83 -14.19
C PHE A 368 -34.36 7.91 -13.54
N ASP A 369 -33.52 8.59 -14.32
CA ASP A 369 -32.66 9.68 -13.87
C ASP A 369 -33.47 10.72 -13.05
N ASP A 370 -32.89 11.17 -11.93
CA ASP A 370 -33.51 12.01 -10.88
C ASP A 370 -34.73 11.44 -10.12
N ASN A 371 -35.24 10.24 -10.44
CA ASN A 371 -36.37 9.61 -9.74
C ASN A 371 -35.95 8.45 -8.82
N TRP A 372 -35.36 8.79 -7.68
CA TRP A 372 -34.80 7.85 -6.70
C TRP A 372 -35.78 6.81 -6.14
N ASN A 373 -37.09 7.12 -6.10
CA ASN A 373 -38.10 6.17 -5.63
C ASN A 373 -38.32 5.04 -6.64
N GLU A 374 -38.37 5.35 -7.94
CA GLU A 374 -38.56 4.34 -8.98
C GLU A 374 -37.25 3.58 -9.25
N ILE A 375 -36.09 4.27 -9.19
CA ILE A 375 -34.77 3.62 -9.23
C ILE A 375 -34.67 2.54 -8.14
N PHE A 376 -34.99 2.87 -6.88
CA PHE A 376 -34.95 1.90 -5.77
C PHE A 376 -35.79 0.65 -6.05
N LYS A 377 -37.01 0.84 -6.55
CA LYS A 377 -37.97 -0.25 -6.82
C LYS A 377 -37.50 -1.14 -7.99
N GLU A 378 -36.96 -0.56 -9.05
CA GLU A 378 -36.42 -1.33 -10.18
C GLU A 378 -35.10 -2.03 -9.84
N LEU A 379 -34.23 -1.40 -9.03
CA LEU A 379 -33.03 -2.04 -8.51
C LEU A 379 -33.35 -3.23 -7.61
N GLU A 380 -34.38 -3.14 -6.76
CA GLU A 380 -34.82 -4.26 -5.92
C GLU A 380 -35.38 -5.42 -6.77
N LYS A 381 -36.12 -5.11 -7.85
CA LYS A 381 -36.53 -6.13 -8.83
C LYS A 381 -35.33 -6.79 -9.51
N LEU A 382 -34.31 -6.01 -9.89
CA LEU A 382 -33.08 -6.54 -10.48
C LEU A 382 -32.32 -7.42 -9.49
N ARG A 383 -32.21 -7.00 -8.22
CA ARG A 383 -31.64 -7.78 -7.12
C ARG A 383 -32.34 -9.14 -6.97
N GLN A 384 -33.67 -9.16 -6.91
CA GLN A 384 -34.45 -10.40 -6.81
C GLN A 384 -34.26 -11.30 -8.04
N ARG A 385 -34.12 -10.74 -9.24
CA ARG A 385 -33.79 -11.51 -10.46
C ARG A 385 -32.41 -12.16 -10.39
N ILE A 386 -31.41 -11.46 -9.85
CA ILE A 386 -30.05 -11.98 -9.63
C ILE A 386 -30.10 -13.14 -8.62
N ILE A 387 -30.77 -12.96 -7.48
CA ILE A 387 -30.96 -14.02 -6.47
C ILE A 387 -31.68 -15.24 -7.08
N GLY A 388 -32.73 -15.00 -7.88
CA GLY A 388 -33.48 -16.06 -8.57
C GLY A 388 -32.65 -16.84 -9.59
N ALA A 389 -31.77 -16.16 -10.34
CA ALA A 389 -30.82 -16.82 -11.25
C ALA A 389 -29.80 -17.69 -10.50
N GLY A 390 -29.47 -17.32 -9.26
CA GLY A 390 -28.73 -18.14 -8.28
C GLY A 390 -29.49 -19.36 -7.74
N LYS A 391 -30.79 -19.50 -8.01
CA LYS A 391 -31.63 -20.65 -7.61
C LYS A 391 -32.17 -21.47 -8.78
N GLU A 392 -31.84 -21.11 -10.03
CA GLU A 392 -32.28 -21.84 -11.23
C GLU A 392 -31.84 -23.32 -11.19
N PRO A 393 -32.74 -24.29 -11.48
CA PRO A 393 -32.40 -25.71 -11.47
C PRO A 393 -31.30 -25.98 -12.51
N THR A 394 -30.25 -26.66 -12.08
CA THR A 394 -29.07 -26.88 -12.92
C THR A 394 -29.21 -28.08 -13.86
N PHE A 395 -30.33 -28.83 -13.80
CA PHE A 395 -30.59 -30.01 -14.63
C PHE A 395 -29.43 -31.05 -14.63
N GLY A 396 -28.69 -31.14 -13.51
CA GLY A 396 -27.50 -32.00 -13.38
C GLY A 396 -26.20 -31.42 -13.95
N LEU A 397 -26.21 -30.20 -14.49
CA LEU A 397 -25.06 -29.50 -15.05
C LEU A 397 -24.28 -28.71 -13.98
N ASN A 398 -22.96 -28.58 -14.15
CA ASN A 398 -22.14 -27.74 -13.30
C ASN A 398 -22.46 -26.25 -13.50
N ARG A 399 -22.77 -25.54 -12.41
CA ARG A 399 -23.22 -24.15 -12.43
C ARG A 399 -22.21 -23.15 -12.99
N LYS A 400 -20.91 -23.37 -12.77
CA LYS A 400 -19.85 -22.46 -13.23
C LYS A 400 -19.29 -22.87 -14.59
N LYS A 401 -19.21 -24.18 -14.87
CA LYS A 401 -18.53 -24.69 -16.08
C LYS A 401 -19.46 -25.08 -17.22
N GLN A 402 -20.73 -25.41 -16.96
CA GLN A 402 -21.63 -25.99 -17.97
C GLN A 402 -22.91 -25.18 -18.17
N MET A 403 -23.43 -24.54 -17.13
CA MET A 403 -24.59 -23.65 -17.23
C MET A 403 -24.40 -22.43 -18.16
N PRO A 404 -23.23 -21.77 -18.20
CA PRO A 404 -23.01 -20.68 -19.15
C PRO A 404 -23.18 -21.14 -20.61
N PHE A 405 -22.61 -22.31 -20.95
CA PHE A 405 -22.77 -22.91 -22.28
C PHE A 405 -24.21 -23.31 -22.58
N PHE A 406 -24.93 -23.86 -21.60
CA PHE A 406 -26.34 -24.21 -21.74
C PHE A 406 -27.21 -22.97 -22.01
N ARG A 407 -26.97 -21.87 -21.29
CA ARG A 407 -27.67 -20.58 -21.49
C ARG A 407 -27.39 -20.00 -22.87
N MET A 408 -26.13 -20.03 -23.32
CA MET A 408 -25.73 -19.61 -24.67
C MET A 408 -26.45 -20.44 -25.76
N LEU A 409 -26.51 -21.76 -25.60
CA LEU A 409 -27.21 -22.66 -26.54
C LEU A 409 -28.72 -22.42 -26.55
N ARG A 410 -29.34 -22.22 -25.37
CA ARG A 410 -30.76 -21.90 -25.23
C ARG A 410 -31.10 -20.59 -25.95
N LYS A 411 -30.31 -19.53 -25.77
CA LYS A 411 -30.51 -18.24 -26.45
C LYS A 411 -30.42 -18.37 -27.97
N LYS A 412 -29.39 -19.07 -28.50
CA LYS A 412 -29.28 -19.34 -29.95
C LYS A 412 -30.43 -20.19 -30.49
N SER A 413 -30.94 -21.14 -29.70
CA SER A 413 -32.09 -21.97 -30.08
C SER A 413 -33.40 -21.18 -30.14
N LEU A 414 -33.60 -20.21 -29.23
CA LEU A 414 -34.76 -19.32 -29.21
C LEU A 414 -34.75 -18.33 -30.38
N VAL A 415 -33.57 -17.81 -30.75
CA VAL A 415 -33.39 -16.97 -31.95
C VAL A 415 -33.64 -17.78 -33.24
N LYS A 416 -33.27 -19.07 -33.27
CA LYS A 416 -33.65 -19.95 -34.39
C LYS A 416 -35.15 -20.20 -34.43
N GLN A 417 -35.81 -20.50 -33.31
CA GLN A 417 -37.26 -20.74 -33.29
C GLN A 417 -38.09 -19.50 -33.66
N SER A 418 -37.68 -18.29 -33.27
CA SER A 418 -38.33 -17.06 -33.74
C SER A 418 -38.17 -16.85 -35.24
N SER A 419 -36.98 -17.13 -35.80
CA SER A 419 -36.73 -17.07 -37.24
C SER A 419 -37.51 -18.14 -38.04
N THR A 420 -37.69 -19.35 -37.48
CA THR A 420 -38.45 -20.43 -38.11
C THR A 420 -39.96 -20.18 -38.04
N LYS A 421 -40.49 -19.60 -36.93
CA LYS A 421 -41.88 -19.14 -36.84
C LYS A 421 -42.18 -17.97 -37.79
N MET A 422 -41.21 -17.08 -38.03
CA MET A 422 -41.33 -16.02 -39.05
C MET A 422 -41.37 -16.61 -40.46
N ARG A 423 -40.50 -17.59 -40.77
CA ARG A 423 -40.50 -18.30 -42.05
C ARG A 423 -41.76 -19.15 -42.27
N SER A 424 -42.30 -19.82 -41.24
CA SER A 424 -43.53 -20.61 -41.37
C SER A 424 -44.77 -19.74 -41.56
N ARG A 425 -44.83 -18.55 -40.94
CA ARG A 425 -45.88 -17.56 -41.21
C ARG A 425 -45.82 -17.02 -42.64
N HIS A 426 -44.62 -16.77 -43.18
CA HIS A 426 -44.44 -16.37 -44.58
C HIS A 426 -44.85 -17.48 -45.57
N TRP A 427 -44.58 -18.75 -45.25
CA TRP A 427 -44.94 -19.90 -46.09
C TRP A 427 -46.43 -20.26 -46.06
N CYS A 428 -47.16 -19.90 -44.99
CA CYS A 428 -48.60 -20.13 -44.88
C CYS A 428 -49.41 -19.07 -45.65
N LEU A 429 -48.95 -17.81 -45.66
CA LEU A 429 -49.57 -16.71 -46.41
C LEU A 429 -49.35 -16.81 -47.94
N SER A 430 -48.29 -17.50 -48.40
CA SER A 430 -48.02 -17.70 -49.82
C SER A 430 -48.74 -18.91 -50.44
N ARG A 431 -49.34 -19.80 -49.63
CA ARG A 431 -50.14 -20.94 -50.12
C ARG A 431 -51.63 -20.69 -50.16
N SER A 432 -52.17 -19.77 -49.35
CA SER A 432 -53.58 -19.37 -49.46
C SER A 432 -53.88 -18.51 -50.69
N THR A 433 -52.87 -17.83 -51.24
CA THR A 433 -52.99 -16.98 -52.44
C THR A 433 -52.73 -17.71 -53.76
N SER A 434 -52.34 -18.99 -53.73
CA SER A 434 -52.02 -19.79 -54.94
C SER A 434 -53.15 -20.75 -55.35
N LEU A 435 -54.09 -21.08 -54.45
CA LEU A 435 -55.19 -22.01 -54.73
C LEU A 435 -56.48 -21.35 -55.27
N GLU A 436 -56.58 -20.02 -55.30
CA GLU A 436 -57.73 -19.29 -55.88
C GLU A 436 -57.51 -18.84 -57.35
N LYS A 437 -56.38 -19.18 -57.98
CA LYS A 437 -56.07 -18.75 -59.36
C LYS A 437 -56.05 -19.86 -60.42
N TRP A 438 -56.50 -21.07 -60.10
CA TRP A 438 -56.57 -22.20 -61.05
C TRP A 438 -57.97 -22.84 -61.10
N SER A 439 -59.03 -22.03 -61.22
CA SER A 439 -60.38 -22.53 -61.58
C SER A 439 -61.22 -21.57 -62.44
N ALA A 440 -60.59 -20.68 -63.21
CA ALA A 440 -61.28 -19.85 -64.20
C ALA A 440 -60.30 -19.43 -65.30
N SER A 441 -60.23 -20.23 -66.37
CA SER A 441 -60.03 -19.89 -67.80
C SER A 441 -59.67 -21.14 -68.58
#